data_AF-A0A1Y2F7T2-F1
#
_entry.id   AF-A0A1Y2F7T2-F1
#
_cell.length_a   1.000
_cell.length_b   1.000
_cell.length_c   1.000
_cell.angle_alpha   90.00
_cell.angle_beta   90.00
_cell.angle_gamma   90.00
#
_symmetry.space_group_name_H-M   'P 1'
#
loop_
_entity.id
_entity.type
_entity.pdbx_description
1 polymer ?
#
loop_
_entity_poly.entity_id
_entity_poly.type
_entity_poly.pdbx_seq_one_letter_code
_entity_poly.pdbx_strand_id
1 'polypeptide(L)'
;MKILEARSSFLTNHEVALHIQELVRFQDSHLKHEGSYTSALESDNLRTVQYELQAYLDSLPVSQVNAKRIRAFCTELLTFDPAPPPGEESLDLSLTSLTKGEKLMCINNVPSNVAELSAVIEEFTDRFKAE
;
A
#
# COMPACT_ATOMS: atom_id res chain seq x y z
N MET A 1 -26.45 -5.82 -6.46
CA MET A 1 -25.39 -5.26 -5.58
C MET A 1 -25.43 -3.74 -5.74
N LYS A 2 -25.37 -2.96 -4.66
CA LYS A 2 -25.27 -1.49 -4.70
C LYS A 2 -23.97 -1.08 -4.01
N ILE A 3 -23.25 -0.15 -4.62
CA ILE A 3 -21.99 0.38 -4.08
C ILE A 3 -22.37 1.54 -3.14
N LEU A 4 -22.03 1.43 -1.86
CA LEU A 4 -22.25 2.50 -0.88
C LEU A 4 -21.19 3.59 -1.02
N GLU A 5 -19.92 3.17 -1.04
CA GLU A 5 -18.76 4.05 -1.22
C GLU A 5 -17.86 3.46 -2.29
N ALA A 6 -17.56 4.23 -3.33
CA ALA A 6 -16.66 3.78 -4.39
C ALA A 6 -15.18 3.76 -3.94
N ARG A 7 -14.80 4.62 -2.99
CA ARG A 7 -13.42 4.83 -2.53
C ARG A 7 -13.41 4.98 -1.01
N SER A 8 -13.54 3.86 -0.31
CA SER A 8 -13.56 3.86 1.16
C SER A 8 -12.15 4.03 1.75
N SER A 9 -11.13 3.42 1.14
CA SER A 9 -9.75 3.48 1.62
C SER A 9 -8.74 3.39 0.48
N PHE A 10 -7.49 3.76 0.79
CA PHE A 10 -6.33 3.53 -0.05
C PHE A 10 -5.43 2.55 0.68
N LEU A 11 -4.98 1.52 -0.02
CA LEU A 11 -4.17 0.44 0.53
C LEU A 11 -2.78 0.47 -0.09
N THR A 12 -1.76 0.24 0.72
CA THR A 12 -0.38 0.07 0.27
C THR A 12 -0.21 -1.31 -0.39
N ASN A 13 0.73 -1.42 -1.32
CA ASN A 13 1.07 -2.68 -1.97
C ASN A 13 1.49 -3.75 -0.94
N HIS A 14 2.14 -3.32 0.15
CA HIS A 14 2.52 -4.19 1.26
C HIS A 14 1.31 -4.77 2.00
N GLU A 15 0.31 -3.94 2.33
CA GLU A 15 -0.92 -4.41 2.99
C GLU A 15 -1.69 -5.39 2.12
N VAL A 16 -1.78 -5.12 0.82
CA VAL A 16 -2.43 -6.02 -0.15
C VAL A 16 -1.67 -7.35 -0.24
N ALA A 17 -0.33 -7.31 -0.29
CA ALA A 17 0.49 -8.53 -0.33
C ALA A 17 0.29 -9.39 0.92
N LEU A 18 0.30 -8.78 2.12
CA LEU A 18 0.03 -9.48 3.38
C LEU A 18 -1.35 -10.12 3.38
N HIS A 19 -2.37 -9.37 2.95
CA HIS A 19 -3.74 -9.86 2.93
C HIS A 19 -3.91 -11.07 1.99
N ILE A 20 -3.33 -11.03 0.80
CA ILE A 20 -3.40 -12.15 -0.16
C ILE A 20 -2.69 -13.38 0.42
N GLN A 21 -1.52 -13.21 1.03
CA GLN A 21 -0.81 -14.31 1.68
C GLN A 21 -1.63 -14.94 2.82
N GLU A 22 -2.33 -14.13 3.60
CA GLU A 22 -3.24 -14.61 4.65
C GLU A 22 -4.42 -15.40 4.08
N LEU A 23 -5.04 -14.90 2.99
CA LEU A 23 -6.13 -15.61 2.30
C LEU A 23 -5.68 -16.97 1.77
N VAL A 24 -4.55 -17.02 1.08
CA VAL A 24 -4.01 -18.28 0.53
C VAL A 24 -3.68 -19.26 1.66
N ARG A 25 -3.07 -18.79 2.77
CA ARG A 25 -2.81 -19.64 3.94
C ARG A 25 -4.09 -20.20 4.57
N PHE A 26 -5.12 -19.36 4.67
CA PHE A 26 -6.41 -19.78 5.20
C PHE A 26 -7.04 -20.88 4.33
N GLN A 27 -7.04 -20.70 3.01
CA GLN A 27 -7.54 -21.69 2.05
C GLN A 27 -6.77 -23.01 2.12
N ASP A 28 -5.44 -22.95 2.15
CA ASP A 28 -4.58 -24.14 2.28
C ASP A 28 -4.81 -24.88 3.61
N SER A 29 -5.14 -24.16 4.68
CA SER A 29 -5.50 -24.78 5.96
C SER A 29 -6.85 -25.50 5.90
N HIS A 30 -7.85 -24.91 5.23
CA HIS A 30 -9.17 -25.51 5.02
C HIS A 30 -9.08 -26.76 4.14
N LEU A 31 -8.28 -26.72 3.06
CA LEU A 31 -7.98 -27.87 2.20
C LEU A 31 -7.47 -29.07 3.02
N LYS A 32 -6.55 -28.82 3.96
CA LYS A 32 -5.91 -29.86 4.78
C LYS A 32 -6.84 -30.43 5.85
N HIS A 33 -7.72 -29.62 6.42
CA HIS A 33 -8.60 -30.04 7.52
C HIS A 33 -9.90 -30.72 7.07
N GLU A 34 -10.53 -30.23 6.01
CA GLU A 34 -11.86 -30.72 5.61
C GLU A 34 -11.84 -31.77 4.49
N GLY A 35 -10.70 -31.99 3.82
CA GLY A 35 -10.50 -33.05 2.81
C GLY A 35 -11.43 -32.98 1.59
N SER A 36 -12.31 -31.99 1.53
CA SER A 36 -13.33 -31.82 0.51
C SER A 36 -12.80 -30.91 -0.60
N TYR A 37 -12.29 -31.53 -1.66
CA TYR A 37 -11.89 -30.86 -2.91
C TYR A 37 -12.98 -29.92 -3.44
N THR A 38 -14.26 -30.17 -3.15
CA THR A 38 -15.39 -29.39 -3.64
C THR A 38 -15.70 -28.15 -2.80
N SER A 39 -15.32 -28.10 -1.51
CA SER A 39 -15.49 -26.91 -0.66
C SER A 39 -14.33 -25.92 -0.82
N ALA A 40 -13.19 -26.42 -1.28
CA ALA A 40 -11.92 -25.72 -1.23
C ALA A 40 -11.35 -25.30 -2.59
N LEU A 41 -11.99 -25.74 -3.68
CA LEU A 41 -11.90 -25.05 -4.96
C LEU A 41 -12.75 -23.78 -4.86
N GLU A 42 -12.16 -22.72 -4.28
CA GLU A 42 -12.61 -21.37 -4.61
C GLU A 42 -12.67 -21.21 -6.13
N SER A 43 -13.53 -20.30 -6.60
CA SER A 43 -13.69 -20.05 -8.04
C SER A 43 -12.34 -19.92 -8.74
N ASP A 44 -12.13 -20.66 -9.84
CA ASP A 44 -10.85 -20.67 -10.59
C ASP A 44 -10.37 -19.25 -10.96
N ASN A 45 -11.31 -18.34 -11.20
CA ASN A 45 -11.04 -16.93 -11.46
C ASN A 45 -10.33 -16.24 -10.29
N LEU A 46 -10.81 -16.47 -9.05
CA LEU A 46 -10.22 -15.87 -7.85
C LEU A 46 -8.79 -16.37 -7.65
N ARG A 47 -8.55 -17.67 -7.86
CA ARG A 47 -7.21 -18.25 -7.72
C ARG A 47 -6.22 -17.70 -8.75
N THR A 48 -6.69 -17.48 -9.98
CA THR A 48 -5.90 -16.85 -11.04
C THR A 48 -5.51 -15.43 -10.65
N VAL A 49 -6.47 -14.62 -10.21
CA VAL A 49 -6.21 -13.23 -9.77
C VAL A 49 -5.25 -13.19 -8.58
N GLN A 50 -5.42 -14.07 -7.59
CA GLN A 50 -4.52 -14.16 -6.44
C GLN A 50 -3.08 -14.47 -6.86
N TYR A 51 -2.90 -15.45 -7.76
CA TYR A 51 -1.59 -15.85 -8.25
C TYR A 51 -0.90 -14.73 -9.05
N GLU A 52 -1.60 -14.14 -10.02
CA GLU A 52 -1.05 -13.06 -10.85
C GLU A 52 -0.75 -11.81 -10.04
N LEU A 53 -1.65 -11.43 -9.13
CA LEU A 53 -1.47 -10.27 -8.26
C LEU A 53 -0.30 -10.48 -7.30
N GLN A 54 -0.17 -11.67 -6.72
CA GLN A 54 0.97 -11.99 -5.87
C GLN A 54 2.29 -11.94 -6.66
N ALA A 55 2.33 -12.53 -7.86
CA ALA A 55 3.51 -12.48 -8.73
C ALA A 55 3.91 -11.05 -9.10
N TYR A 56 2.92 -10.19 -9.38
CA TYR A 56 3.16 -8.77 -9.61
C TYR A 56 3.73 -8.08 -8.37
N LEU A 57 3.11 -8.26 -7.20
CA LEU A 57 3.53 -7.62 -5.95
C LEU A 57 4.93 -8.08 -5.52
N ASP A 58 5.28 -9.35 -5.74
CA ASP A 58 6.60 -9.90 -5.44
C ASP A 58 7.69 -9.29 -6.35
N SER A 59 7.35 -8.85 -7.57
CA SER A 59 8.27 -8.18 -8.49
C SER A 59 8.60 -6.73 -8.13
N LEU A 60 7.81 -6.10 -7.24
CA LEU A 60 7.97 -4.70 -6.87
C LEU A 60 9.06 -4.49 -5.80
N PRO A 61 9.68 -3.31 -5.74
CA PRO A 61 10.74 -3.01 -4.75
C PRO A 61 10.26 -3.15 -3.30
N VAL A 62 8.98 -2.88 -3.03
CA VAL A 62 8.37 -3.00 -1.69
C VAL A 62 8.40 -4.43 -1.14
N SER A 63 8.47 -5.46 -2.00
CA SER A 63 8.53 -6.87 -1.57
C SER A 63 9.83 -7.19 -0.84
N GLN A 64 10.92 -6.49 -1.19
CA GLN A 64 12.25 -6.69 -0.59
C GLN A 64 12.39 -5.95 0.76
N VAL A 65 11.45 -5.08 1.10
CA VAL A 65 11.51 -4.25 2.31
C VAL A 65 10.81 -4.95 3.47
N ASN A 66 11.49 -5.04 4.61
CA ASN A 66 10.93 -5.61 5.83
C ASN A 66 9.74 -4.75 6.34
N ALA A 67 8.66 -5.41 6.77
CA ALA A 67 7.48 -4.78 7.38
C ALA A 67 7.83 -3.79 8.52
N LYS A 68 8.88 -4.07 9.31
CA LYS A 68 9.36 -3.15 10.36
C LYS A 68 9.85 -1.82 9.79
N ARG A 69 10.55 -1.85 8.65
CA ARG A 69 11.08 -0.67 7.99
C ARG A 69 9.97 0.15 7.34
N ILE A 70 8.97 -0.51 6.75
CA ILE A 70 7.78 0.16 6.22
C ILE A 70 7.03 0.89 7.34
N ARG A 71 6.82 0.23 8.48
CA ARG A 71 6.18 0.87 9.65
C ARG A 71 6.98 2.06 10.18
N ALA A 72 8.29 1.91 10.32
CA ALA A 72 9.16 3.01 10.73
C ALA A 72 9.06 4.19 9.76
N PHE A 73 9.10 3.94 8.46
CA PHE A 73 8.92 4.96 7.43
C PHE A 73 7.55 5.64 7.49
N CYS A 74 6.47 4.88 7.69
CA CYS A 74 5.14 5.47 7.90
C CYS A 74 5.11 6.36 9.16
N THR A 75 5.76 5.96 10.25
CA THR A 75 5.88 6.79 11.46
C THR A 75 6.68 8.06 11.19
N GLU A 76 7.80 7.96 10.48
CA GLU A 76 8.65 9.09 10.09
C GLU A 76 7.87 10.08 9.20
N LEU A 77 7.12 9.59 8.22
CA LEU A 77 6.24 10.42 7.37
C LEU A 77 5.15 11.13 8.18
N LEU A 78 4.58 10.47 9.19
CA LEU A 78 3.57 11.07 10.06
C LEU A 78 4.18 12.12 11.01
N THR A 79 5.43 11.96 11.42
CA THR A 79 6.14 12.97 12.21
C THR A 79 6.59 14.16 11.35
N PHE A 80 6.97 13.90 10.10
CA PHE A 80 7.38 14.93 9.14
C PHE A 80 6.21 15.83 8.75
N ASP A 81 5.02 15.25 8.59
CA ASP A 81 3.81 15.96 8.15
C ASP A 81 2.60 15.48 8.96
N PRO A 82 2.38 16.06 10.16
CA PRO A 82 1.30 15.65 11.04
C PRO A 82 -0.05 15.97 10.41
N ALA A 83 -0.96 14.99 10.44
CA ALA A 83 -2.30 15.17 9.93
C ALA A 83 -3.02 16.31 10.69
N PRO A 84 -3.78 17.18 10.00
CA PRO A 84 -4.58 18.21 10.65
C PRO A 84 -5.65 17.56 11.56
N PRO A 85 -6.06 18.24 12.65
CA PRO A 85 -7.06 17.73 13.56
C PRO A 85 -8.41 17.50 12.85
N PRO A 86 -9.20 16.48 13.28
CA PRO A 86 -10.46 16.17 12.64
C PRO A 86 -11.46 17.33 12.80
N GLY A 87 -11.83 17.97 11.70
CA GLY A 87 -12.79 19.09 11.65
C GLY A 87 -12.27 20.37 10.99
N GLU A 88 -10.96 20.46 10.75
CA GLU A 88 -10.37 21.52 9.94
C GLU A 88 -10.00 20.95 8.56
N GLU A 89 -10.79 21.27 7.53
CA GLU A 89 -10.34 21.16 6.16
C GLU A 89 -9.14 22.08 6.00
N SER A 90 -7.93 21.53 6.13
CA SER A 90 -6.68 22.26 5.99
C SER A 90 -6.57 22.78 4.56
N LEU A 91 -7.07 24.01 4.37
CA LEU A 91 -6.95 24.80 3.16
C LEU A 91 -5.51 25.33 2.96
N ASP A 92 -4.67 25.18 3.98
CA ASP A 92 -3.25 25.55 3.95
C ASP A 92 -2.40 24.27 3.84
N LEU A 93 -2.16 23.81 2.61
CA LEU A 93 -1.02 22.95 2.33
C LEU A 93 0.23 23.77 2.64
N SER A 94 0.86 23.53 3.80
CA SER A 94 2.22 24.02 3.99
C SER A 94 3.06 23.55 2.80
N LEU A 95 3.97 24.39 2.31
CA LEU A 95 4.80 24.12 1.12
C LEU A 95 5.58 22.79 1.21
N THR A 96 5.67 22.19 2.40
CA THR A 96 6.37 20.95 2.69
C THR A 96 5.45 19.75 2.97
N SER A 97 4.13 19.93 3.02
CA SER A 97 3.18 18.85 3.33
C SER A 97 2.99 17.92 2.13
N LEU A 98 3.11 16.60 2.35
CA LEU A 98 2.95 15.59 1.30
C LEU A 98 1.48 15.17 1.21
N THR A 99 0.94 15.08 0.00
CA THR A 99 -0.42 14.59 -0.18
C THR A 99 -0.51 13.10 0.19
N LYS A 100 -1.72 12.62 0.51
CA LYS A 100 -1.96 11.19 0.77
C LYS A 100 -1.51 10.31 -0.39
N GLY A 101 -1.67 10.79 -1.63
CA GLY A 101 -1.22 10.09 -2.84
C GLY A 101 0.30 9.99 -2.92
N GLU A 102 1.01 11.09 -2.67
CA GLU A 102 2.48 11.13 -2.65
C GLU A 102 3.03 10.20 -1.57
N LYS A 103 2.47 10.26 -0.35
CA LYS A 103 2.85 9.36 0.76
C LYS A 103 2.68 7.89 0.35
N LEU A 104 1.55 7.54 -0.27
CA LEU A 104 1.28 6.19 -0.74
C LEU A 104 2.28 5.75 -1.83
N MET A 105 2.59 6.62 -2.77
CA MET A 105 3.53 6.35 -3.86
C MET A 105 4.97 6.20 -3.34
N CYS A 106 5.38 6.99 -2.35
CA CYS A 106 6.67 6.85 -1.68
C CYS A 106 6.78 5.49 -0.99
N ILE A 107 5.73 5.04 -0.29
CA ILE A 107 5.72 3.73 0.38
C ILE A 107 5.79 2.59 -0.66
N ASN A 108 5.06 2.70 -1.76
CA ASN A 108 4.97 1.63 -2.76
C ASN A 108 6.21 1.50 -3.64
N ASN A 109 6.86 2.62 -4.01
CA ASN A 109 8.00 2.62 -4.92
C ASN A 109 9.36 2.59 -4.20
N VAL A 110 9.40 2.98 -2.92
CA VAL A 110 10.63 3.01 -2.11
C VAL A 110 11.76 3.77 -2.84
N PRO A 111 11.55 5.07 -3.15
CA PRO A 111 12.52 5.86 -3.90
C PRO A 111 13.86 5.88 -3.16
N SER A 112 14.93 5.55 -3.88
CA SER A 112 16.29 5.39 -3.35
C SER A 112 17.15 6.64 -3.54
N ASN A 113 16.77 7.48 -4.50
CA ASN A 113 17.52 8.67 -4.88
C ASN A 113 16.58 9.88 -5.08
N VAL A 114 17.18 11.07 -5.10
CA VAL A 114 16.45 12.34 -5.21
C VAL A 114 15.68 12.45 -6.54
N ALA A 115 16.19 11.86 -7.62
CA ALA A 115 15.52 11.89 -8.91
C ALA A 115 14.23 11.06 -8.91
N GLU A 116 14.24 9.88 -8.29
CA GLU A 116 13.05 9.05 -8.07
C GLU A 116 12.05 9.75 -7.15
N LEU A 117 12.55 10.42 -6.11
CA LEU A 117 11.71 11.19 -5.20
C LEU A 117 11.03 12.38 -5.91
N SER A 118 11.76 13.08 -6.79
CA SER A 118 11.19 14.15 -7.63
C SER A 118 10.21 13.67 -8.70
N ALA A 119 10.26 12.38 -9.05
CA ALA A 119 9.27 11.78 -9.95
C ALA A 119 7.97 11.41 -9.24
N VAL A 120 8.01 11.23 -7.92
CA VAL A 120 6.84 10.90 -7.09
C VAL A 120 6.17 12.15 -6.52
N ILE A 121 6.96 13.16 -6.15
CA ILE A 121 6.50 14.39 -5.52
C ILE A 121 6.45 15.50 -6.56
N GLU A 122 5.27 16.08 -6.77
CA GLU A 122 5.11 17.22 -7.69
C GLU A 122 5.80 18.47 -7.12
N GLU A 123 6.41 19.28 -8.00
CA GLU A 123 7.10 20.52 -7.64
C GLU A 123 8.15 20.33 -6.52
N PHE A 124 8.82 19.16 -6.51
CA PHE A 124 9.77 18.78 -5.45
C PHE A 124 10.82 19.86 -5.14
N THR A 125 11.43 20.47 -6.16
CA THR A 125 12.48 21.49 -5.99
C THR A 125 11.95 22.80 -5.38
N ASP A 126 10.69 23.14 -5.66
CA ASP A 126 10.08 24.36 -5.12
C ASP A 126 9.57 24.15 -3.69
N ARG A 127 9.12 22.93 -3.38
CA ARG A 127 8.63 22.51 -2.06
C ARG A 127 9.73 22.18 -1.07
N PHE A 128 10.80 21.56 -1.53
CA PHE A 128 11.95 21.14 -0.73
C PHE A 128 13.19 21.87 -1.24
N LYS A 129 13.59 22.94 -0.53
CA LYS A 129 14.86 23.61 -0.83
C LYS A 129 16.00 22.62 -0.62
N ALA A 130 16.83 22.46 -1.65
CA ALA A 130 18.04 21.63 -1.58
C ALA A 130 19.03 22.26 -0.59
N GLU A 131 19.03 21.77 0.65
CA GLU A 131 20.14 21.93 1.60
C GLU A 131 21.05 20.70 1.56
#